data_AF-A0A939GB54-F1
#
_entry.id   AF-A0A939GB54-F1
#
_cell.length_a   1.000
_cell.length_b   1.000
_cell.length_c   1.000
_cell.angle_alpha   90.00
_cell.angle_beta   90.00
_cell.angle_gamma   90.00
#
_symmetry.space_group_name_H-M   'P 1'
#
loop_
_entity.id
_entity.type
_entity.pdbx_description
1 polymer ?
#
loop_
_entity_poly.entity_id
_entity_poly.type
_entity_poly.pdbx_seq_one_letter_code
_entity_poly.pdbx_strand_id
1 'polypeptide(L)'
;MSQLIPNSDYADLISRIATVYTTGQRTAMQSAQRTLLLTYWQIGQTIIEFEQGGQARADYGSQLITRLSRDLSHQFGKGFDRSNLIYMRLLYRKYANMAVLSHQLTWAHYVELVKMRHDLVDNEDD
;
A
#
# COMPACT_ATOMS: atom_id res chain seq x y z
N MET A 1 -39.96 24.92 32.30
CA MET A 1 -38.79 24.49 33.09
C MET A 1 -37.80 23.83 32.14
N SER A 2 -36.78 24.55 31.70
CA SER A 2 -35.71 23.97 30.86
C SER A 2 -34.73 23.30 31.80
N GLN A 3 -34.70 21.96 31.82
CA GLN A 3 -33.70 21.23 32.59
C GLN A 3 -32.36 21.36 31.86
N LEU A 4 -31.47 22.19 32.42
CA LEU A 4 -30.07 22.27 32.01
C LEU A 4 -29.43 20.91 32.28
N ILE A 5 -28.97 20.24 31.22
CA ILE A 5 -28.16 19.02 31.35
C ILE A 5 -26.96 19.37 32.24
N PRO A 6 -26.68 18.60 33.30
CA PRO A 6 -25.49 18.81 34.12
C PRO A 6 -24.24 18.84 33.25
N ASN A 7 -23.30 19.76 33.51
CA ASN A 7 -22.08 19.90 32.71
C ASN A 7 -21.26 18.60 32.62
N SER A 8 -21.34 17.72 33.64
CA SER A 8 -20.75 16.38 33.63
C SER A 8 -21.36 15.48 32.56
N ASP A 9 -22.70 15.44 32.50
CA ASP A 9 -23.43 14.54 31.61
C ASP A 9 -23.25 14.94 30.14
N TYR A 10 -23.14 16.25 29.90
CA TYR A 10 -22.80 16.77 28.58
C TYR A 10 -21.35 16.47 28.18
N ALA A 11 -20.39 16.60 29.10
CA ALA A 11 -19.00 16.24 28.86
C ALA A 11 -18.84 14.74 28.56
N ASP A 12 -19.56 13.88 29.28
CA ASP A 12 -19.60 12.44 29.05
C ASP A 12 -20.20 12.11 27.67
N LEU A 13 -21.27 12.80 27.28
CA LEU A 13 -21.85 12.67 25.94
C LEU A 13 -20.82 13.02 24.85
N ILE A 14 -20.11 14.15 25.00
CA ILE A 14 -19.06 14.56 24.06
C ILE A 14 -17.93 13.53 24.00
N SER A 15 -17.46 13.03 25.13
CA SER A 15 -16.42 12.00 25.20
C SER A 15 -16.84 10.72 24.49
N ARG A 16 -18.10 10.27 24.69
CA ARG A 16 -18.65 9.11 24.00
C ARG A 16 -18.77 9.32 22.49
N ILE A 17 -19.25 10.48 22.04
CA ILE A 17 -19.33 10.82 20.61
C ILE A 17 -17.94 10.85 19.99
N ALA A 18 -16.97 11.49 20.65
CA ALA A 18 -15.59 11.55 20.19
C ALA A 18 -14.97 10.14 20.08
N THR A 19 -15.24 9.27 21.05
CA THR A 19 -14.77 7.89 21.04
C THR A 19 -15.36 7.10 19.88
N VAL A 20 -16.67 7.19 19.64
CA VAL A 20 -17.34 6.52 18.51
C VAL A 20 -16.78 7.03 17.18
N TYR A 21 -16.65 8.35 17.02
CA TYR A 21 -16.14 8.97 15.79
C TYR A 21 -14.70 8.56 15.49
N THR A 22 -13.80 8.71 16.46
CA THR A 22 -12.38 8.39 16.28
C THR A 22 -12.14 6.89 16.06
N THR A 23 -12.92 6.03 16.72
CA THR A 23 -12.89 4.57 16.50
C THR A 23 -13.35 4.21 15.08
N GLY A 24 -14.43 4.84 14.61
CA GLY A 24 -14.93 4.66 13.24
C GLY A 24 -13.91 5.09 12.19
N GLN A 25 -13.30 6.27 12.36
CA GLN A 25 -12.25 6.76 11.47
C GLN A 25 -11.05 5.81 11.41
N ARG A 26 -10.54 5.38 12.58
CA ARG A 26 -9.41 4.45 12.66
C ARG A 26 -9.72 3.14 11.93
N THR A 27 -10.91 2.59 12.14
CA THR A 27 -11.35 1.34 11.51
C THR A 27 -11.44 1.49 9.99
N ALA A 28 -12.00 2.60 9.50
CA ALA A 28 -12.07 2.89 8.07
C ALA A 28 -10.69 3.02 7.45
N MET A 29 -9.78 3.78 8.09
CA MET A 29 -8.40 3.95 7.62
C MET A 29 -7.62 2.63 7.58
N GLN A 30 -7.74 1.80 8.62
CA GLN A 30 -7.09 0.48 8.66
C GLN A 30 -7.62 -0.45 7.58
N SER A 31 -8.94 -0.44 7.35
CA SER A 31 -9.57 -1.23 6.30
C SER A 31 -9.09 -0.79 4.91
N ALA A 32 -9.08 0.52 4.65
CA ALA A 32 -8.56 1.08 3.39
C ALA A 32 -7.08 0.75 3.18
N GLN A 33 -6.25 0.87 4.23
CA GLN A 33 -4.83 0.55 4.16
C GLN A 33 -4.59 -0.92 3.82
N ARG A 34 -5.35 -1.84 4.42
CA ARG A 34 -5.27 -3.27 4.14
C ARG A 34 -5.67 -3.59 2.71
N THR A 35 -6.78 -3.01 2.24
CA THR A 35 -7.25 -3.20 0.87
C THR A 35 -6.23 -2.69 -0.15
N LEU A 36 -5.69 -1.49 0.06
CA LEU A 36 -4.66 -0.92 -0.82
C LEU A 36 -3.39 -1.76 -0.86
N LEU A 37 -2.92 -2.26 0.29
CA LEU A 37 -1.75 -3.14 0.35
C LEU A 37 -1.96 -4.41 -0.47
N LEU A 38 -3.14 -5.04 -0.35
CA LEU A 38 -3.49 -6.22 -1.15
C LEU A 38 -3.53 -5.89 -2.64
N THR A 39 -4.17 -4.78 -3.02
CA THR A 39 -4.22 -4.34 -4.41
C THR A 39 -2.83 -4.13 -4.99
N TYR A 40 -1.93 -3.46 -4.26
CA TYR A 40 -0.56 -3.24 -4.70
C TYR A 40 0.26 -4.53 -4.80
N TRP A 41 0.06 -5.47 -3.87
CA TRP A 41 0.66 -6.80 -3.95
C TRP A 41 0.19 -7.57 -5.19
N GLN A 42 -1.12 -7.55 -5.49
CA GLN A 42 -1.71 -8.20 -6.66
C GLN A 42 -1.22 -7.55 -7.97
N ILE A 43 -1.07 -6.23 -8.03
CA ILE A 43 -0.48 -5.57 -9.19
C ILE A 43 0.96 -6.06 -9.39
N GLY A 44 1.74 -6.18 -8.32
CA GLY A 44 3.08 -6.76 -8.36
C GLY A 44 3.10 -8.19 -8.93
N GLN A 45 2.15 -9.03 -8.49
CA GLN A 45 1.95 -10.38 -9.02
C GLN A 45 1.70 -10.37 -10.52
N THR A 46 0.70 -9.60 -10.97
CA THR A 46 0.34 -9.48 -12.39
C THR A 46 1.52 -9.06 -13.26
N ILE A 47 2.35 -8.12 -12.78
CA ILE A 47 3.56 -7.69 -13.49
C ILE A 47 4.55 -8.84 -13.63
N ILE A 48 4.85 -9.57 -12.54
CA ILE A 48 5.82 -10.67 -12.56
C ILE A 48 5.33 -11.84 -13.42
N GLU A 49 4.05 -12.20 -13.35
CA GLU A 49 3.46 -13.27 -14.17
C GLU A 49 3.55 -12.92 -15.66
N PHE A 50 3.28 -11.66 -16.02
CA PHE A 50 3.44 -11.18 -17.40
C PHE A 50 4.90 -11.24 -17.86
N GLU A 51 5.86 -10.86 -17.02
CA GLU A 51 7.30 -10.95 -17.32
C GLU A 51 7.79 -12.40 -17.48
N GLN A 52 7.20 -13.35 -16.77
CA GLN A 52 7.55 -14.77 -16.90
C GLN A 52 6.99 -15.40 -18.18
N GLY A 53 5.84 -14.90 -18.66
CA GLY A 53 5.18 -15.36 -19.90
C GLY A 53 5.83 -14.87 -21.20
N GLY A 54 6.70 -13.86 -21.15
CA GLY A 54 7.48 -13.38 -22.29
C GLY A 54 8.97 -13.38 -21.96
N GLN A 55 9.79 -14.13 -22.71
CA GLN A 55 11.24 -14.34 -22.48
C GLN A 55 11.91 -13.22 -21.67
N ALA A 56 12.14 -13.48 -20.38
CA ALA A 56 12.67 -12.52 -19.43
C ALA A 56 14.05 -12.00 -19.85
N ARG A 57 14.09 -10.79 -20.41
CA ARG A 57 15.30 -10.00 -20.54
C ARG A 57 15.17 -8.79 -19.63
N ALA A 58 16.23 -8.43 -18.90
CA ALA A 58 16.24 -7.29 -17.99
C ALA A 58 15.76 -5.98 -18.68
N ASP A 59 16.13 -5.80 -19.95
CA ASP A 59 15.70 -4.67 -20.79
C ASP A 59 14.18 -4.63 -21.02
N TYR A 60 13.55 -5.80 -21.14
CA TYR A 60 12.11 -5.93 -21.35
C TYR A 60 11.32 -5.45 -20.12
N GLY A 61 11.76 -5.82 -18.92
CA GLY A 61 11.13 -5.40 -17.66
C GLY A 61 11.19 -3.88 -17.43
N SER A 62 12.34 -3.26 -17.73
CA SER A 62 12.47 -1.79 -17.59
C SER A 62 11.57 -1.03 -18.57
N GLN A 63 11.45 -1.51 -19.81
CA GLN A 63 10.54 -0.93 -20.80
C GLN A 63 9.07 -1.15 -20.43
N LEU A 64 8.72 -2.31 -19.89
CA LEU A 64 7.36 -2.64 -19.45
C LEU A 64 6.88 -1.67 -18.36
N ILE A 65 7.66 -1.52 -17.28
CA ILE A 65 7.32 -0.60 -16.18
C ILE A 65 7.16 0.84 -16.68
N THR A 66 8.01 1.26 -17.63
CA THR A 66 7.94 2.61 -18.20
C THR A 66 6.62 2.83 -18.98
N ARG A 67 6.20 1.84 -19.79
CA ARG A 67 4.91 1.89 -20.50
C ARG A 67 3.73 1.85 -19.54
N LEU A 68 3.74 0.92 -18.58
CA LEU A 68 2.71 0.81 -17.55
C LEU A 68 2.56 2.12 -16.78
N SER A 69 3.66 2.76 -16.40
CA SER A 69 3.60 4.02 -15.67
C SER A 69 2.88 5.10 -16.45
N ARG A 70 3.23 5.28 -17.73
CA ARG A 70 2.57 6.25 -18.59
C ARG A 70 1.08 5.95 -18.75
N ASP A 71 0.75 4.73 -19.12
CA ASP A 71 -0.61 4.35 -19.52
C ASP A 71 -1.54 4.33 -18.29
N LEU A 72 -1.08 3.79 -17.16
CA LEU A 72 -1.85 3.76 -15.91
C LEU A 72 -1.92 5.12 -15.22
N SER A 73 -0.88 5.95 -15.29
CA SER A 73 -0.96 7.33 -14.79
C SER A 73 -1.95 8.16 -15.60
N HIS A 74 -2.03 7.95 -16.92
CA HIS A 74 -3.04 8.59 -17.75
C HIS A 74 -4.46 8.13 -17.39
N GLN A 75 -4.63 6.83 -17.09
CA GLN A 75 -5.94 6.26 -16.78
C GLN A 75 -6.43 6.57 -15.35
N PHE A 76 -5.54 6.48 -14.36
CA PHE A 76 -5.90 6.49 -12.94
C PHE A 76 -5.25 7.63 -12.13
N GLY A 77 -4.24 8.29 -12.68
CA GLY A 77 -3.55 9.40 -12.02
C GLY A 77 -2.53 8.95 -10.96
N LYS A 78 -2.59 9.61 -9.79
CA LYS A 78 -1.58 9.46 -8.73
C LYS A 78 -1.49 8.02 -8.24
N GLY A 79 -0.26 7.57 -7.96
CA GLY A 79 0.02 6.21 -7.47
C GLY A 79 0.39 5.20 -8.56
N PHE A 80 0.45 5.62 -9.83
CA PHE A 80 0.91 4.78 -10.95
C PHE A 80 2.19 5.33 -11.62
N ASP A 81 2.98 6.09 -10.88
CA ASP A 81 4.32 6.47 -11.33
C ASP A 81 5.26 5.26 -11.38
N ARG A 82 6.39 5.46 -12.07
CA ARG A 82 7.39 4.42 -12.33
C ARG A 82 7.90 3.79 -11.03
N SER A 83 8.18 4.60 -10.02
CA SER A 83 8.73 4.14 -8.74
C SER A 83 7.72 3.29 -8.00
N ASN A 84 6.45 3.73 -7.95
CA ASN A 84 5.41 2.97 -7.26
C ASN A 84 5.18 1.60 -7.89
N LEU A 85 5.19 1.51 -9.23
CA LEU A 85 5.09 0.22 -9.94
C LEU A 85 6.31 -0.69 -9.69
N ILE A 86 7.52 -0.12 -9.60
CA ILE A 86 8.71 -0.87 -9.20
C ILE A 86 8.52 -1.45 -7.79
N TYR A 87 8.07 -0.65 -6.83
CA TYR A 87 7.84 -1.14 -5.47
C TYR A 87 6.76 -2.22 -5.41
N MET A 88 5.68 -2.11 -6.19
CA MET A 88 4.64 -3.15 -6.26
C MET A 88 5.22 -4.47 -6.76
N ARG A 89 5.96 -4.42 -7.87
CA ARG A 89 6.67 -5.59 -8.43
C ARG A 89 7.65 -6.20 -7.43
N LEU A 90 8.45 -5.37 -6.78
CA LEU A 90 9.43 -5.82 -5.78
C LEU A 90 8.77 -6.40 -4.52
N LEU A 91 7.65 -5.82 -4.07
CA LEU A 91 6.89 -6.32 -2.94
C LEU A 91 6.45 -7.77 -3.19
N TYR A 92 5.84 -8.05 -4.34
CA TYR A 92 5.45 -9.41 -4.69
C TYR A 92 6.66 -10.34 -4.81
N ARG A 93 7.73 -9.89 -5.48
CA ARG A 93 8.97 -10.66 -5.65
C ARG A 93 9.58 -11.07 -4.31
N LYS A 94 9.54 -10.19 -3.30
CA LYS A 94 10.10 -10.47 -1.95
C LYS A 94 9.12 -11.23 -1.04
N TYR A 95 7.81 -11.05 -1.23
CA TYR A 95 6.77 -11.64 -0.39
C TYR A 95 5.72 -12.36 -1.26
N ALA A 96 6.13 -13.43 -1.94
CA ALA A 96 5.24 -14.19 -2.83
C ALA A 96 4.06 -14.86 -2.09
N ASN A 97 4.13 -14.98 -0.75
CA ASN A 97 3.00 -15.39 0.08
C ASN A 97 2.40 -14.18 0.80
N MET A 98 1.16 -13.83 0.43
CA MET A 98 0.41 -12.73 1.03
C MET A 98 0.23 -12.88 2.56
N ALA A 99 0.17 -14.10 3.09
CA ALA A 99 -0.02 -14.34 4.52
C ALA A 99 1.12 -13.80 5.41
N VAL A 100 2.27 -13.51 4.80
CA VAL A 100 3.44 -12.95 5.50
C VAL A 100 3.32 -11.42 5.68
N LEU A 101 2.39 -10.77 4.97
CA LEU A 101 2.16 -9.34 5.10
C LEU A 101 1.46 -9.03 6.43
N SER A 102 2.17 -8.33 7.31
CA SER A 102 1.61 -7.80 8.55
C SER A 102 0.53 -6.75 8.29
N HIS A 103 -0.59 -6.88 8.99
CA HIS A 103 -1.70 -5.92 9.03
C HIS A 103 -1.34 -4.63 9.80
N GLN A 104 -0.21 -4.61 10.49
CA GLN A 104 0.28 -3.44 11.23
C GLN A 104 1.15 -2.51 10.36
N LEU A 105 1.53 -2.95 9.16
CA LEU A 105 2.41 -2.19 8.27
C LEU A 105 1.61 -1.53 7.15
N THR A 106 1.93 -0.27 6.88
CA THR A 106 1.35 0.52 5.78
C THR A 106 2.14 0.28 4.49
N TRP A 107 1.59 0.70 3.35
CA TRP A 107 2.33 0.73 2.08
C TRP A 107 3.69 1.42 2.21
N ALA A 108 3.75 2.57 2.88
CA ALA A 108 4.99 3.31 3.08
C ALA A 108 6.04 2.48 3.85
N HIS A 109 5.64 1.74 4.89
CA HIS A 109 6.56 0.83 5.58
C HIS A 109 7.10 -0.26 4.65
N TYR A 110 6.24 -0.85 3.80
CA TYR A 110 6.69 -1.85 2.84
C TYR A 110 7.63 -1.29 1.78
N VAL A 111 7.38 -0.06 1.31
CA VAL A 111 8.31 0.63 0.40
C VAL A 111 9.69 0.76 1.04
N GLU A 112 9.79 1.21 2.28
CA GLU A 112 11.08 1.31 2.98
C GLU A 112 11.75 -0.05 3.20
N LEU A 113 11.00 -1.07 3.61
CA LEU A 113 11.53 -2.43 3.78
C LEU A 113 12.06 -3.03 2.47
N VAL A 114 11.38 -2.74 1.37
CA VAL A 114 11.77 -3.22 0.04
C VAL A 114 13.01 -2.48 -0.46
N LYS A 115 13.10 -1.15 -0.26
CA LYS A 115 14.28 -0.34 -0.58
C LYS A 115 15.52 -0.87 0.13
N MET A 116 15.47 -0.95 1.47
CA MET A 116 16.60 -1.41 2.29
C MET A 116 17.10 -2.81 1.88
N ARG A 117 16.22 -3.67 1.38
CA ARG A 117 16.58 -5.03 0.95
C ARG A 117 16.94 -5.13 -0.53
N HIS A 118 16.63 -4.12 -1.33
CA HIS A 118 17.09 -4.02 -2.72
C HIS A 118 18.55 -3.60 -2.75
N ASP A 119 18.89 -2.58 -1.95
CA ASP A 119 20.23 -2.04 -1.83
C ASP A 119 21.26 -3.09 -1.33
N LEU A 120 20.79 -4.18 -0.70
CA LEU A 120 21.63 -5.30 -0.27
C LEU A 120 21.90 -6.36 -1.35
N VAL A 121 21.13 -6.38 -2.45
CA VAL A 121 21.26 -7.40 -3.52
C VAL A 121 22.05 -6.87 -4.72
N ASP A 122 22.11 -5.54 -4.90
CA ASP A 122 22.89 -4.92 -5.99
C ASP A 122 24.40 -4.79 -5.68
N ASN A 123 24.90 -5.41 -4.59
CA ASN A 123 26.31 -5.36 -4.15
C ASN A 123 27.07 -6.69 -4.35
N GLU A 124 26.49 -7.71 -5.00
CA GLU A 124 27.15 -9.02 -5.20
C GLU A 124 27.54 -9.32 -6.66
N ASP A 125 27.36 -8.39 -7.61
CA ASP A 125 27.76 -8.56 -9.02
C ASP A 125 28.74 -7.45 -9.48
N ASP A 126 29.91 -7.37 -8.82
CA ASP A 126 31.10 -6.67 -9.33
C ASP A 126 32.36 -7.56 -9.18
#